data_AF-A0A932BV71-F1
#
_entry.id   AF-A0A932BV71-F1
#
_cell.length_a   1.000
_cell.length_b   1.000
_cell.length_c   1.000
_cell.angle_alpha   90.00
_cell.angle_beta   90.00
_cell.angle_gamma   90.00
#
_symmetry.space_group_name_H-M   'P 1'
#
loop_
_entity.id
_entity.type
_entity.pdbx_description
1 polymer ?
#
loop_
_entity_poly.entity_id
_entity_poly.type
_entity_poly.pdbx_seq_one_letter_code
_entity_poly.pdbx_strand_id
1 'polypeptide(L)'
;MTFQDLVTVAPFVAAIVVAAGVITADIVVPNRHGPVLVVGLGGLAIVGLLTIVTGSTSATAFGGAYRVDDLTTFLDIVFVGITALTLVFAPDYLESRRLPLAEFAAVLIFAMTGAMLISASADLLVLFIGLELMVLPGYLLAGYHKNDGYSTEGAIKYFLLGSFSSAIFLFGLAFVWGLTGTTRVSEVAAQLTSMVATGGLSAGLALGLAFLTTGVAFKIAAVPFHYWTPDAYQGSPTPVTGYLSVGPKVGAFALILRLFVEALGPLKADWLPVVVVLAILTMTLGNLVALTQTNVKRMLAYSSIAHTGYMLVGLAAYAAGRIEGLEGLLYYGAAYSVMNLGAFAVIAALQKRAGVTSNLETFAGLIRREPILGGLMTIFLLSLTGIPPLAGFFAVGRPRGHDNPHRPPGHHPGAAPGDRGERRPRYRVTRGARGSLEGRIHAPDGPAAATRGGQAVGGFDEPRTRIPGLEPAPDSVRDGLGLRVEDSRLGEQRRLARVSEIEHLGQHRR
;
A
#
# COMPACT_ATOMS: atom_id res chain seq x y z
N MET A 1 24.83 -4.16 26.32
CA MET A 1 24.71 -2.96 25.47
C MET A 1 26.07 -2.28 25.46
N THR A 2 26.67 -2.14 24.29
CA THR A 2 27.96 -1.49 24.05
C THR A 2 27.74 -0.04 23.58
N PHE A 3 28.80 0.76 23.54
CA PHE A 3 28.75 2.08 22.89
C PHE A 3 28.41 1.95 21.39
N GLN A 4 28.89 0.90 20.72
CA GLN A 4 28.58 0.64 19.31
C GLN A 4 27.10 0.31 19.11
N ASP A 5 26.45 -0.44 20.02
CA ASP A 5 25.00 -0.67 19.99
C ASP A 5 24.25 0.68 19.97
N LEU A 6 24.62 1.60 20.87
CA LEU A 6 24.02 2.94 20.97
C LEU A 6 24.18 3.78 19.70
N VAL A 7 25.37 3.77 19.09
CA VAL A 7 25.62 4.49 17.82
C VAL A 7 24.79 3.88 16.68
N THR A 8 24.70 2.55 16.61
CA THR A 8 23.98 1.84 15.54
C THR A 8 22.48 2.12 15.58
N VAL A 9 21.89 2.27 16.78
CA VAL A 9 20.45 2.58 16.95
C VAL A 9 20.13 4.08 17.06
N ALA A 10 21.14 4.95 16.91
CA ALA A 10 20.98 6.39 17.10
C ALA A 10 19.84 7.02 16.26
N PRO A 11 19.59 6.65 14.98
CA PRO A 11 18.48 7.23 14.22
C PRO A 11 17.10 6.84 14.78
N PHE A 12 16.92 5.58 15.18
CA PHE A 12 15.69 5.08 15.78
C PHE A 12 15.41 5.75 17.14
N VAL A 13 16.43 5.87 17.99
CA VAL A 13 16.31 6.57 19.29
C VAL A 13 16.03 8.05 19.08
N ALA A 14 16.69 8.71 18.11
CA ALA A 14 16.43 10.10 17.78
C ALA A 14 14.97 10.32 17.35
N ALA A 15 14.38 9.42 16.54
CA ALA A 15 12.98 9.54 16.13
C ALA A 15 12.01 9.49 17.32
N ILE A 16 12.26 8.62 18.32
CA ILE A 16 11.50 8.60 19.59
C ILE A 16 11.65 9.92 20.36
N VAL A 17 12.88 10.44 20.46
CA VAL A 17 13.15 11.73 21.13
C VAL A 17 12.45 12.89 20.41
N VAL A 18 12.35 12.88 19.08
CA VAL A 18 11.62 13.89 18.31
C VAL A 18 10.11 13.81 18.57
N ALA A 19 9.52 12.61 18.64
CA ALA A 19 8.11 12.45 19.01
C ALA A 19 7.81 13.01 20.41
N ALA A 20 8.67 12.73 21.40
CA ALA A 20 8.56 13.31 22.75
C ALA A 20 8.80 14.83 22.76
N GLY A 21 9.75 15.32 21.95
CA GLY A 21 10.05 16.73 21.78
C GLY A 21 8.88 17.52 21.19
N VAL A 22 8.15 16.94 20.23
CA VAL A 22 6.93 17.51 19.65
C VAL A 22 5.84 17.72 20.71
N ILE A 23 5.59 16.72 21.55
CA ILE A 23 4.63 16.84 22.67
C ILE A 23 5.13 17.88 23.69
N THR A 24 6.43 17.89 24.00
CA THR A 24 7.02 18.87 24.92
C THR A 24 6.87 20.31 24.39
N ALA A 25 7.04 20.52 23.08
CA ALA A 25 6.88 21.83 22.45
C ALA A 25 5.45 22.36 22.55
N ASP A 26 4.43 21.50 22.45
CA ASP A 26 3.02 21.87 22.63
C ASP A 26 2.66 22.11 24.10
N ILE A 27 3.23 21.36 25.05
CA ILE A 27 3.07 21.63 26.49
C ILE A 27 3.65 23.00 26.87
N VAL A 28 4.81 23.38 26.30
CA VAL A 28 5.48 24.66 26.60
C VAL A 28 4.86 25.83 25.85
N VAL A 29 4.41 25.64 24.60
CA VAL A 29 3.82 26.68 23.76
C VAL A 29 2.49 26.21 23.14
N PRO A 30 1.44 26.04 23.97
CA PRO A 30 0.19 25.42 23.55
C PRO A 30 -0.53 26.21 22.46
N ASN A 31 -1.22 25.47 21.58
CA ASN A 31 -1.98 26.02 20.44
C ASN A 31 -1.11 26.78 19.41
N ARG A 32 0.18 26.45 19.27
CA ARG A 32 1.04 27.03 18.21
C ARG A 32 1.66 25.95 17.33
N HIS A 33 1.28 25.96 16.05
CA HIS A 33 1.82 25.04 15.04
C HIS A 33 3.31 25.25 14.76
N GLY A 34 3.82 26.48 14.86
CA GLY A 34 5.22 26.81 14.57
C GLY A 34 6.25 25.98 15.35
N PRO A 35 6.27 26.01 16.69
CA PRO A 35 7.18 25.21 17.50
C PRO A 35 7.07 23.70 17.21
N VAL A 36 5.84 23.18 17.10
CA VAL A 36 5.56 21.78 16.76
C VAL A 36 6.17 21.37 15.41
N LEU A 37 6.01 22.20 14.38
CA LEU A 37 6.57 21.97 13.05
C LEU A 37 8.09 22.12 13.02
N VAL A 38 8.66 23.08 13.76
CA VAL A 38 10.12 23.25 13.85
C VAL A 38 10.77 22.05 14.53
N VAL A 39 10.22 21.60 15.67
CA VAL A 39 10.74 20.41 16.38
C VAL A 39 10.50 19.14 15.58
N GLY A 40 9.32 18.99 14.98
CA GLY A 40 8.98 17.85 14.13
C GLY A 40 9.87 17.77 12.88
N LEU A 41 9.80 18.75 11.98
CA LEU A 41 10.54 18.72 10.70
C LEU A 41 12.06 18.87 10.90
N GLY A 42 12.51 19.71 11.84
CA GLY A 42 13.93 19.83 12.19
C GLY A 42 14.47 18.54 12.84
N GLY A 43 13.69 17.92 13.71
CA GLY A 43 14.00 16.62 14.28
C GLY A 43 14.06 15.51 13.22
N LEU A 44 13.11 15.47 12.29
CA LEU A 44 13.12 14.53 11.15
C LEU A 44 14.34 14.72 10.24
N ALA A 45 14.78 15.96 10.01
CA ALA A 45 16.02 16.24 9.30
C ALA A 45 17.26 15.70 10.04
N ILE A 46 17.29 15.80 11.37
CA ILE A 46 18.34 15.19 12.20
C ILE A 46 18.29 13.66 12.12
N VAL A 47 17.11 13.05 12.21
CA VAL A 47 16.94 11.59 12.05
C VAL A 47 17.46 11.14 10.68
N GLY A 48 17.05 11.80 9.60
CA GLY A 48 17.52 11.48 8.24
C GLY A 48 19.03 11.65 8.07
N LEU A 49 19.62 12.69 8.65
CA LEU A 49 21.07 12.88 8.66
C LEU A 49 21.78 11.76 9.43
N LEU A 50 21.27 11.39 10.62
CA LEU A 50 21.79 10.28 11.40
C LEU A 50 21.71 8.97 10.62
N THR A 51 20.57 8.66 9.99
CA THR A 51 20.40 7.49 9.12
C THR A 51 21.45 7.43 8.02
N ILE A 52 21.73 8.54 7.33
CA ILE A 52 22.77 8.60 6.29
C ILE A 52 24.17 8.36 6.89
N VAL A 53 24.48 8.98 8.02
CA VAL A 53 25.79 8.86 8.68
C VAL A 53 26.01 7.44 9.22
N THR A 54 25.06 6.85 9.93
CA THR A 54 25.17 5.46 10.44
C THR A 54 25.09 4.44 9.32
N GLY A 55 24.31 4.73 8.26
CA GLY A 55 24.17 3.90 7.07
C GLY A 55 25.42 3.78 6.22
N SER A 56 26.39 4.69 6.38
CA SER A 56 27.66 4.68 5.63
C SER A 56 28.56 3.48 5.93
N THR A 57 28.28 2.69 6.97
CA THR A 57 29.05 1.48 7.33
C THR A 57 28.10 0.42 7.87
N SER A 58 28.07 -0.75 7.24
CA SER A 58 27.24 -1.87 7.69
C SER A 58 27.61 -2.29 9.11
N ALA A 59 26.63 -2.30 10.01
CA ALA A 59 26.81 -2.54 11.44
C ALA A 59 25.66 -3.38 12.01
N THR A 60 25.92 -4.06 13.12
CA THR A 60 24.88 -4.77 13.88
C THR A 60 24.93 -4.41 15.35
N ALA A 61 23.78 -4.51 16.02
CA ALA A 61 23.59 -4.24 17.42
C ALA A 61 22.79 -5.36 18.12
N PHE A 62 22.90 -5.42 19.45
CA PHE A 62 22.23 -6.39 20.31
C PHE A 62 22.47 -7.84 19.89
N GLY A 63 23.74 -8.18 19.63
CA GLY A 63 24.14 -9.51 19.17
C GLY A 63 23.53 -9.89 17.82
N GLY A 64 23.38 -8.93 16.90
CA GLY A 64 22.84 -9.16 15.57
C GLY A 64 21.32 -9.16 15.45
N ALA A 65 20.58 -8.58 16.41
CA ALA A 65 19.10 -8.51 16.33
C ALA A 65 18.62 -7.31 15.50
N TYR A 66 19.42 -6.25 15.54
CA TYR A 66 19.24 -5.01 14.79
C TYR A 66 20.45 -4.84 13.86
N ARG A 67 20.22 -4.43 12.61
CA ARG A 67 21.25 -4.18 11.61
C ARG A 67 21.02 -2.90 10.84
N VAL A 68 22.11 -2.25 10.50
CA VAL A 68 22.17 -1.14 9.55
C VAL A 68 22.93 -1.65 8.34
N ASP A 69 22.27 -1.63 7.18
CA ASP A 69 22.79 -1.98 5.86
C ASP A 69 22.20 -1.00 4.82
N ASP A 70 22.60 -1.11 3.55
CA ASP A 70 22.10 -0.23 2.48
C ASP A 70 20.56 -0.28 2.34
N LEU A 71 19.95 -1.43 2.60
CA LEU A 71 18.50 -1.63 2.52
C LEU A 71 17.79 -0.94 3.69
N THR A 72 18.27 -1.11 4.93
CA THR A 72 17.79 -0.35 6.10
C THR A 72 17.89 1.15 5.81
N THR A 73 19.06 1.61 5.36
CA THR A 73 19.35 3.02 5.14
C THR A 73 18.42 3.64 4.07
N PHE A 74 18.23 2.95 2.95
CA PHE A 74 17.29 3.38 1.91
C PHE A 74 15.85 3.47 2.42
N LEU A 75 15.37 2.42 3.10
CA LEU A 75 13.99 2.35 3.59
C LEU A 75 13.72 3.41 4.67
N ASP A 76 14.66 3.62 5.59
CA ASP A 76 14.55 4.61 6.67
C ASP A 76 14.51 6.04 6.12
N ILE A 77 15.31 6.37 5.10
CA ILE A 77 15.23 7.65 4.38
C ILE A 77 13.84 7.82 3.73
N VAL A 78 13.29 6.75 3.14
CA VAL A 78 11.92 6.78 2.58
C VAL A 78 10.86 6.97 3.67
N PHE A 79 10.98 6.33 4.84
CA PHE A 79 10.04 6.50 5.95
C PHE A 79 10.09 7.91 6.55
N VAL A 80 11.29 8.45 6.78
CA VAL A 80 11.50 9.84 7.23
C VAL A 80 10.89 10.81 6.20
N GLY A 81 11.12 10.58 4.90
CA GLY A 81 10.56 11.38 3.81
C GLY A 81 9.03 11.34 3.75
N ILE A 82 8.42 10.16 3.89
CA ILE A 82 6.96 9.98 3.97
C ILE A 82 6.38 10.80 5.12
N THR A 83 6.92 10.64 6.33
CA THR A 83 6.41 11.32 7.52
C THR A 83 6.63 12.83 7.47
N ALA A 84 7.77 13.30 6.97
CA ALA A 84 8.04 14.72 6.75
C ALA A 84 7.04 15.34 5.75
N LEU A 85 6.81 14.68 4.61
CA LEU A 85 5.84 15.13 3.61
C LEU A 85 4.42 15.18 4.18
N THR A 86 3.96 14.13 4.88
CA THR A 86 2.65 14.15 5.57
C THR A 86 2.55 15.32 6.56
N LEU A 87 3.59 15.56 7.36
CA LEU A 87 3.60 16.63 8.36
C LEU A 87 3.58 18.04 7.73
N VAL A 88 4.12 18.21 6.52
CA VAL A 88 4.08 19.48 5.78
C VAL A 88 2.66 19.86 5.33
N PHE A 89 1.85 18.92 4.84
CA PHE A 89 0.51 19.24 4.30
C PHE A 89 -0.66 19.01 5.28
N ALA A 90 -0.41 18.43 6.46
CA ALA A 90 -1.43 18.21 7.48
C ALA A 90 -2.02 19.48 8.15
N PRO A 91 -1.25 20.55 8.49
CA PRO A 91 -1.72 21.61 9.40
C PRO A 91 -3.00 22.30 8.96
N ASP A 92 -3.09 22.73 7.70
CA ASP A 92 -4.26 23.42 7.13
C ASP A 92 -5.56 22.60 7.21
N TYR A 93 -5.45 21.28 7.08
CA TYR A 93 -6.57 20.36 7.18
C TYR A 93 -7.01 20.15 8.64
N LEU A 94 -6.05 20.05 9.56
CA LEU A 94 -6.30 19.79 10.98
C LEU A 94 -6.84 21.04 11.69
N GLU A 95 -6.27 22.21 11.40
CA GLU A 95 -6.67 23.51 11.97
C GLU A 95 -8.13 23.84 11.65
N SER A 96 -8.53 23.69 10.38
CA SER A 96 -9.91 23.89 9.94
C SER A 96 -10.93 22.94 10.60
N ARG A 97 -10.47 21.89 11.28
CA ARG A 97 -11.26 20.90 12.03
C ARG A 97 -11.00 20.93 13.54
N ARG A 98 -10.16 21.85 14.03
CA ARG A 98 -9.72 21.95 15.45
C ARG A 98 -9.11 20.64 15.99
N LEU A 99 -8.42 19.92 15.12
CA LEU A 99 -7.67 18.71 15.48
C LEU A 99 -6.25 19.09 15.91
N PRO A 100 -5.73 18.60 17.05
CA PRO A 100 -4.38 18.95 17.51
C PRO A 100 -3.30 18.58 16.50
N LEU A 101 -2.32 19.45 16.27
CA LEU A 101 -1.19 19.12 15.37
C LEU A 101 -0.12 18.29 16.08
N ALA A 102 0.12 18.55 17.37
CA ALA A 102 1.20 17.91 18.12
C ALA A 102 0.96 16.41 18.35
N GLU A 103 -0.24 16.05 18.82
CA GLU A 103 -0.65 14.65 18.96
C GLU A 103 -0.58 13.90 17.61
N PHE A 104 -1.10 14.49 16.52
CA PHE A 104 -1.00 13.91 15.18
C PHE A 104 0.46 13.66 14.78
N ALA A 105 1.32 14.67 14.92
CA ALA A 105 2.73 14.59 14.55
C ALA A 105 3.50 13.56 15.40
N ALA A 106 3.24 13.49 16.71
CA ALA A 106 3.88 12.52 17.58
C ALA A 106 3.46 11.08 17.24
N VAL A 107 2.15 10.81 17.07
CA VAL A 107 1.65 9.48 16.70
C VAL A 107 2.16 9.05 15.31
N LEU A 108 2.23 9.99 14.35
CA LEU A 108 2.81 9.77 13.02
C LEU A 108 4.30 9.40 13.09
N ILE A 109 5.09 10.06 13.95
CA ILE A 109 6.51 9.74 14.13
C ILE A 109 6.67 8.39 14.85
N PHE A 110 5.86 8.07 15.87
CA PHE A 110 5.85 6.75 16.49
C PHE A 110 5.54 5.63 15.47
N ALA A 111 4.56 5.83 14.59
CA ALA A 111 4.24 4.90 13.51
C ALA A 111 5.46 4.63 12.60
N MET A 112 6.20 5.69 12.29
CA MET A 112 7.43 5.61 11.49
C MET A 112 8.56 4.89 12.21
N THR A 113 8.71 5.04 13.54
CA THR A 113 9.72 4.29 14.31
C THR A 113 9.51 2.78 14.22
N GLY A 114 8.25 2.32 14.17
CA GLY A 114 7.94 0.91 13.90
C GLY A 114 8.43 0.46 12.52
N ALA A 115 8.22 1.28 11.48
CA ALA A 115 8.71 0.99 10.13
C ALA A 115 10.25 0.92 10.07
N MET A 116 10.97 1.84 10.76
CA MET A 116 12.43 1.80 10.90
C MET A 116 12.92 0.57 11.70
N LEU A 117 12.12 0.05 12.63
CA LEU A 117 12.46 -1.18 13.34
C LEU A 117 12.29 -2.42 12.46
N ILE A 118 11.28 -2.43 11.57
CA ILE A 118 11.08 -3.49 10.56
C ILE A 118 12.27 -3.55 9.59
N SER A 119 12.65 -2.42 8.99
CA SER A 119 13.76 -2.35 8.03
C SER A 119 15.08 -2.82 8.66
N ALA A 120 15.36 -2.41 9.90
CA ALA A 120 16.56 -2.80 10.63
C ALA A 120 16.52 -4.22 11.25
N SER A 121 15.42 -4.96 11.13
CA SER A 121 15.28 -6.27 11.78
C SER A 121 16.16 -7.35 11.15
N ALA A 122 16.88 -8.08 12.02
CA ALA A 122 17.59 -9.32 11.73
C ALA A 122 17.08 -10.50 12.60
N ASP A 123 15.99 -10.28 13.34
CA ASP A 123 15.34 -11.26 14.20
C ASP A 123 13.81 -11.20 14.03
N LEU A 124 13.15 -12.37 13.96
CA LEU A 124 11.72 -12.50 13.72
C LEU A 124 10.83 -11.89 14.81
N LEU A 125 11.28 -11.86 16.07
CA LEU A 125 10.54 -11.23 17.16
C LEU A 125 10.66 -9.70 17.08
N VAL A 126 11.85 -9.19 16.77
CA VAL A 126 12.07 -7.74 16.54
C VAL A 126 11.26 -7.27 15.32
N LEU A 127 11.19 -8.08 14.27
CA LEU A 127 10.37 -7.84 13.08
C LEU A 127 8.87 -7.72 13.42
N PHE A 128 8.37 -8.60 14.30
CA PHE A 128 7.00 -8.53 14.80
C PHE A 128 6.75 -7.30 15.68
N ILE A 129 7.69 -6.96 16.58
CA ILE A 129 7.58 -5.76 17.42
C ILE A 129 7.57 -4.48 16.57
N GLY A 130 8.40 -4.40 15.53
CA GLY A 130 8.39 -3.30 14.55
C GLY A 130 7.06 -3.20 13.80
N LEU A 131 6.49 -4.34 13.40
CA LEU A 131 5.16 -4.41 12.78
C LEU A 131 4.08 -3.84 13.69
N GLU A 132 4.01 -4.26 14.96
CA GLU A 132 3.02 -3.76 15.92
C GLU A 132 3.23 -2.28 16.26
N LEU A 133 4.49 -1.85 16.45
CA LEU A 133 4.83 -0.44 16.67
C LEU A 133 4.47 0.45 15.47
N MET A 134 4.39 -0.10 14.25
CA MET A 134 3.94 0.62 13.06
C MET A 134 2.41 0.66 12.97
N VAL A 135 1.70 -0.46 13.22
CA VAL A 135 0.24 -0.53 13.00
C VAL A 135 -0.59 0.01 14.16
N LEU A 136 -0.16 -0.10 15.41
CA LEU A 136 -0.92 0.41 16.57
C LEU A 136 -1.13 1.94 16.50
N PRO A 137 -0.09 2.76 16.22
CA PRO A 137 -0.27 4.17 15.86
C PRO A 137 -1.12 4.38 14.60
N GLY A 138 -1.03 3.47 13.61
CA GLY A 138 -1.87 3.51 12.41
C GLY A 138 -3.37 3.41 12.70
N TYR A 139 -3.77 2.57 13.67
CA TYR A 139 -5.16 2.47 14.13
C TYR A 139 -5.63 3.76 14.82
N LEU A 140 -4.76 4.35 15.68
CA LEU A 140 -5.02 5.63 16.35
C LEU A 140 -5.17 6.79 15.35
N LEU A 141 -4.32 6.84 14.33
CA LEU A 141 -4.43 7.82 13.25
C LEU A 141 -5.74 7.64 12.46
N ALA A 142 -6.16 6.42 12.16
CA ALA A 142 -7.42 6.18 11.44
C ALA A 142 -8.64 6.74 12.19
N GLY A 143 -8.63 6.63 13.53
CA GLY A 143 -9.67 7.14 14.43
C GLY A 143 -9.44 8.58 14.92
N TYR A 144 -8.49 9.31 14.34
CA TYR A 144 -8.01 10.57 14.91
C TYR A 144 -9.09 11.65 14.99
N HIS A 145 -10.09 11.64 14.10
CA HIS A 145 -11.27 12.49 14.22
C HIS A 145 -12.38 11.79 15.01
N LYS A 146 -12.13 11.56 16.31
CA LYS A 146 -12.99 10.78 17.24
C LYS A 146 -14.48 11.15 17.29
N ASN A 147 -14.86 12.35 16.85
CA ASN A 147 -16.25 12.83 16.81
C ASN A 147 -16.97 12.56 15.47
N ASP A 148 -16.25 12.01 14.48
CA ASP A 148 -16.78 11.67 13.15
C ASP A 148 -17.03 10.17 13.07
N GLY A 149 -18.29 9.79 12.84
CA GLY A 149 -18.73 8.41 12.75
C GLY A 149 -17.97 7.62 11.68
N TYR A 150 -17.61 8.24 10.55
CA TYR A 150 -16.86 7.56 9.49
C TYR A 150 -15.40 7.30 9.88
N SER A 151 -14.75 8.22 10.60
CA SER A 151 -13.39 8.02 11.12
C SER A 151 -13.37 6.91 12.16
N THR A 152 -14.33 6.91 13.09
CA THR A 152 -14.45 5.87 14.12
C THR A 152 -14.81 4.50 13.54
N GLU A 153 -15.73 4.41 12.57
CA GLU A 153 -16.07 3.15 11.89
C GLU A 153 -14.86 2.59 11.12
N GLY A 154 -14.18 3.43 10.34
CA GLY A 154 -12.97 3.04 9.60
C GLY A 154 -11.84 2.57 10.52
N ALA A 155 -11.66 3.23 11.67
CA ALA A 155 -10.68 2.86 12.68
C ALA A 155 -10.99 1.51 13.34
N ILE A 156 -12.24 1.28 13.75
CA ILE A 156 -12.66 0.01 14.37
C ILE A 156 -12.52 -1.15 13.38
N LYS A 157 -12.93 -0.96 12.11
CA LYS A 157 -12.71 -1.95 11.04
C LYS A 157 -11.22 -2.25 10.86
N TYR A 158 -10.38 -1.22 10.79
CA TYR A 158 -8.93 -1.41 10.62
C TYR A 158 -8.28 -2.10 11.83
N PHE A 159 -8.64 -1.70 13.05
CA PHE A 159 -8.14 -2.28 14.29
C PHE A 159 -8.53 -3.75 14.47
N LEU A 160 -9.81 -4.10 14.29
CA LEU A 160 -10.30 -5.46 14.52
C LEU A 160 -9.72 -6.44 13.49
N LEU A 161 -9.81 -6.13 12.20
CA LEU A 161 -9.24 -6.98 11.16
C LEU A 161 -7.69 -7.00 11.24
N GLY A 162 -7.09 -5.87 11.61
CA GLY A 162 -5.64 -5.71 11.74
C GLY A 162 -5.02 -6.50 12.90
N SER A 163 -5.68 -6.51 14.05
CA SER A 163 -5.26 -7.29 15.23
C SER A 163 -5.41 -8.79 14.97
N PHE A 164 -6.50 -9.20 14.31
CA PHE A 164 -6.70 -10.60 13.89
C PHE A 164 -5.62 -11.06 12.88
N SER A 165 -5.29 -10.21 11.90
CA SER A 165 -4.17 -10.42 10.98
C SER A 165 -2.83 -10.55 11.71
N SER A 166 -2.55 -9.71 12.70
CA SER A 166 -1.34 -9.79 13.52
C SER A 166 -1.26 -11.09 14.33
N ALA A 167 -2.38 -11.56 14.88
CA ALA A 167 -2.43 -12.84 15.59
C ALA A 167 -2.12 -14.01 14.64
N ILE A 168 -2.72 -14.05 13.44
CA ILE A 168 -2.42 -15.08 12.42
C ILE A 168 -0.94 -15.01 12.03
N PHE A 169 -0.41 -13.81 11.78
CA PHE A 169 1.00 -13.62 11.43
C PHE A 169 1.94 -14.14 12.53
N LEU A 170 1.65 -13.82 13.80
CA LEU A 170 2.41 -14.30 14.96
C LEU A 170 2.35 -15.82 15.12
N PHE A 171 1.20 -16.46 14.87
CA PHE A 171 1.12 -17.92 14.79
C PHE A 171 2.02 -18.48 13.68
N GLY A 172 2.05 -17.83 12.51
CA GLY A 172 2.97 -18.19 11.43
C GLY A 172 4.45 -18.12 11.83
N LEU A 173 4.84 -17.07 12.57
CA LEU A 173 6.20 -16.94 13.12
C LEU A 173 6.48 -18.03 14.17
N ALA A 174 5.51 -18.36 15.02
CA ALA A 174 5.63 -19.42 16.02
C ALA A 174 5.81 -20.81 15.39
N PHE A 175 5.16 -21.10 14.25
CA PHE A 175 5.39 -22.33 13.49
C PHE A 175 6.82 -22.39 12.90
N VAL A 176 7.32 -21.29 12.33
CA VAL A 176 8.69 -21.24 11.81
C VAL A 176 9.69 -21.42 12.96
N TRP A 177 9.58 -20.63 14.03
CA TRP A 177 10.44 -20.72 15.21
C TRP A 177 10.40 -22.10 15.87
N GLY A 178 9.22 -22.70 16.03
CA GLY A 178 9.07 -24.02 16.64
C GLY A 178 9.69 -25.16 15.82
N LEU A 179 9.90 -24.96 14.52
CA LEU A 179 10.59 -25.92 13.65
C LEU A 179 12.10 -25.63 13.55
N THR A 180 12.51 -24.37 13.41
CA THR A 180 13.93 -23.98 13.26
C THR A 180 14.69 -23.86 14.58
N GLY A 181 14.00 -23.71 15.71
CA GLY A 181 14.59 -23.49 17.03
C GLY A 181 15.19 -22.10 17.24
N THR A 182 15.06 -21.17 16.28
CA THR A 182 15.72 -19.85 16.29
C THR A 182 14.86 -18.77 15.66
N THR A 183 15.00 -17.54 16.16
CA THR A 183 14.38 -16.32 15.62
C THR A 183 15.31 -15.52 14.72
N ARG A 184 16.61 -15.86 14.64
CA ARG A 184 17.58 -15.14 13.81
C ARG A 184 17.29 -15.37 12.32
N VAL A 185 17.09 -14.30 11.56
CA VAL A 185 16.68 -14.37 10.14
C VAL A 185 17.63 -15.23 9.30
N SER A 186 18.95 -15.09 9.50
CA SER A 186 19.97 -15.87 8.81
C SER A 186 20.01 -17.33 9.21
N GLU A 187 19.80 -17.66 10.49
CA GLU A 187 19.80 -19.03 10.99
C GLU A 187 18.51 -19.75 10.58
N VAL A 188 17.36 -19.06 10.58
CA VAL A 188 16.10 -19.56 10.03
C VAL A 188 16.30 -20.01 8.58
N ALA A 189 16.91 -19.17 7.74
CA ALA A 189 17.21 -19.55 6.35
C ALA A 189 18.17 -20.76 6.25
N ALA A 190 19.19 -20.85 7.11
CA ALA A 190 20.10 -22.00 7.13
C ALA A 190 19.37 -23.31 7.54
N GLN A 191 18.54 -23.27 8.59
CA GLN A 191 17.77 -24.42 9.05
C GLN A 191 16.74 -24.87 8.01
N LEU A 192 15.99 -23.94 7.41
CA LEU A 192 15.02 -24.25 6.36
C LEU A 192 15.69 -24.86 5.12
N THR A 193 16.89 -24.41 4.76
CA THR A 193 17.68 -25.03 3.66
C THR A 193 17.95 -26.51 3.93
N SER A 194 18.36 -26.86 5.16
CA SER A 194 18.65 -28.25 5.54
C SER A 194 17.38 -29.14 5.61
N MET A 195 16.25 -28.59 6.04
CA MET A 195 14.97 -29.30 6.11
C MET A 195 14.40 -29.60 4.72
N VAL A 196 14.40 -28.59 3.83
CA VAL A 196 13.90 -28.75 2.46
C VAL A 196 14.74 -29.77 1.69
N ALA A 197 16.06 -29.75 1.86
CA ALA A 197 16.98 -30.70 1.22
C ALA A 197 16.79 -32.16 1.69
N THR A 198 16.19 -32.41 2.85
CA THR A 198 16.05 -33.74 3.45
C THR A 198 14.63 -34.32 3.42
N GLY A 199 13.59 -33.48 3.44
CA GLY A 199 12.20 -33.94 3.47
C GLY A 199 11.16 -33.08 2.77
N GLY A 200 11.57 -32.02 2.05
CA GLY A 200 10.65 -31.07 1.41
C GLY A 200 9.82 -30.25 2.40
N LEU A 201 8.69 -29.71 1.95
CA LEU A 201 7.82 -28.85 2.76
C LEU A 201 6.96 -29.69 3.73
N SER A 202 7.30 -29.67 5.02
CA SER A 202 6.51 -30.34 6.05
C SER A 202 5.15 -29.67 6.28
N ALA A 203 4.15 -30.41 6.75
CA ALA A 203 2.80 -29.87 6.97
C ALA A 203 2.77 -28.68 7.96
N GLY A 204 3.60 -28.72 9.01
CA GLY A 204 3.74 -27.62 9.96
C GLY A 204 4.36 -26.37 9.32
N LEU A 205 5.35 -26.55 8.42
CA LEU A 205 5.98 -25.45 7.71
C LEU A 205 5.07 -24.86 6.63
N ALA A 206 4.27 -25.69 5.95
CA ALA A 206 3.23 -25.26 5.03
C ALA A 206 2.16 -24.41 5.74
N LEU A 207 1.73 -24.82 6.94
CA LEU A 207 0.78 -24.06 7.76
C LEU A 207 1.37 -22.73 8.24
N GLY A 208 2.64 -22.75 8.70
CA GLY A 208 3.39 -21.54 9.04
C GLY A 208 3.48 -20.57 7.85
N LEU A 209 3.84 -21.05 6.67
CA LEU A 209 3.93 -20.26 5.44
C LEU A 209 2.56 -19.68 5.03
N ALA A 210 1.48 -20.45 5.15
CA ALA A 210 0.12 -19.98 4.87
C ALA A 210 -0.32 -18.85 5.83
N PHE A 211 -0.04 -18.99 7.13
CA PHE A 211 -0.33 -17.97 8.13
C PHE A 211 0.53 -16.71 7.94
N LEU A 212 1.83 -16.85 7.67
CA LEU A 212 2.71 -15.71 7.35
C LEU A 212 2.23 -14.97 6.09
N THR A 213 1.88 -15.71 5.04
CA THR A 213 1.38 -15.13 3.79
C THR A 213 0.05 -14.42 3.99
N THR A 214 -0.88 -14.99 4.76
CA THR A 214 -2.17 -14.37 5.12
C THR A 214 -1.96 -13.08 5.91
N GLY A 215 -1.10 -13.13 6.94
CA GLY A 215 -0.75 -11.97 7.76
C GLY A 215 -0.17 -10.83 6.93
N VAL A 216 0.84 -11.12 6.10
CA VAL A 216 1.48 -10.16 5.21
C VAL A 216 0.52 -9.60 4.16
N ALA A 217 -0.25 -10.46 3.49
CA ALA A 217 -1.17 -10.06 2.43
C ALA A 217 -2.22 -9.05 2.95
N PHE A 218 -2.66 -9.19 4.20
CA PHE A 218 -3.51 -8.19 4.86
C PHE A 218 -2.80 -6.84 5.04
N LYS A 219 -1.56 -6.82 5.53
CA LYS A 219 -0.81 -5.58 5.83
C LYS A 219 -0.52 -4.76 4.57
N ILE A 220 -0.27 -5.41 3.43
CA ILE A 220 -0.13 -4.74 2.12
C ILE A 220 -1.49 -4.45 1.43
N ALA A 221 -2.61 -4.90 1.99
CA ALA A 221 -3.95 -4.85 1.40
C ALA A 221 -4.07 -5.59 0.04
N ALA A 222 -3.43 -6.75 -0.10
CA ALA A 222 -3.63 -7.64 -1.23
C ALA A 222 -4.98 -8.35 -1.15
N VAL A 223 -5.56 -8.66 -2.31
CA VAL A 223 -6.80 -9.45 -2.44
C VAL A 223 -6.51 -10.91 -2.06
N PRO A 224 -7.34 -11.57 -1.23
CA PRO A 224 -8.66 -11.16 -0.74
C PRO A 224 -8.68 -10.29 0.52
N PHE A 225 -7.56 -10.08 1.23
CA PHE A 225 -7.49 -9.47 2.56
C PHE A 225 -7.61 -7.92 2.61
N HIS A 226 -7.97 -7.29 1.50
CA HIS A 226 -8.01 -5.84 1.28
C HIS A 226 -9.20 -5.08 1.91
N TYR A 227 -10.23 -5.76 2.42
CA TYR A 227 -11.53 -5.16 2.77
C TYR A 227 -11.48 -3.97 3.76
N TRP A 228 -10.49 -3.92 4.65
CA TRP A 228 -10.32 -2.82 5.60
C TRP A 228 -9.95 -1.49 4.92
N THR A 229 -9.24 -1.55 3.79
CA THR A 229 -8.52 -0.42 3.21
C THR A 229 -9.44 0.68 2.65
N PRO A 230 -10.47 0.38 1.84
CA PRO A 230 -11.35 1.44 1.30
C PRO A 230 -12.11 2.20 2.38
N ASP A 231 -12.58 1.50 3.42
CA ASP A 231 -13.37 2.07 4.51
C ASP A 231 -12.48 2.90 5.45
N ALA A 232 -11.33 2.35 5.87
CA ALA A 232 -10.35 3.09 6.65
C ALA A 232 -9.87 4.34 5.91
N TYR A 233 -9.55 4.24 4.62
CA TYR A 233 -9.06 5.38 3.83
C TYR A 233 -10.12 6.47 3.66
N GLN A 234 -11.36 6.09 3.37
CA GLN A 234 -12.46 7.03 3.20
C GLN A 234 -12.80 7.74 4.52
N GLY A 235 -12.86 7.00 5.64
CA GLY A 235 -13.24 7.52 6.95
C GLY A 235 -12.17 8.35 7.66
N SER A 236 -10.89 7.97 7.55
CA SER A 236 -9.79 8.68 8.24
C SER A 236 -9.64 10.14 7.78
N PRO A 237 -9.08 11.05 8.59
CA PRO A 237 -8.62 12.36 8.13
C PRO A 237 -7.76 12.29 6.87
N THR A 238 -7.89 13.22 5.92
CA THR A 238 -7.19 13.11 4.62
C THR A 238 -5.65 13.05 4.72
N PRO A 239 -4.97 13.77 5.63
CA PRO A 239 -3.54 13.57 5.88
C PRO A 239 -3.19 12.18 6.42
N VAL A 240 -4.06 11.60 7.27
CA VAL A 240 -3.94 10.21 7.73
C VAL A 240 -4.10 9.26 6.53
N THR A 241 -5.11 9.45 5.69
CA THR A 241 -5.30 8.62 4.49
C THR A 241 -4.05 8.65 3.60
N GLY A 242 -3.44 9.83 3.42
CA GLY A 242 -2.16 9.99 2.75
C GLY A 242 -1.08 9.09 3.36
N TYR A 243 -0.83 9.21 4.66
CA TYR A 243 0.15 8.37 5.36
C TYR A 243 -0.15 6.86 5.27
N LEU A 244 -1.38 6.44 5.65
CA LEU A 244 -1.80 5.04 5.64
C LEU A 244 -1.72 4.40 4.24
N SER A 245 -1.78 5.21 3.18
CA SER A 245 -1.65 4.75 1.81
C SER A 245 -0.23 4.39 1.38
N VAL A 246 0.80 4.87 2.11
CA VAL A 246 2.21 4.69 1.71
C VAL A 246 3.10 4.16 2.84
N GLY A 247 3.05 4.74 4.04
CA GLY A 247 3.96 4.42 5.15
C GLY A 247 3.86 2.97 5.59
N PRO A 248 2.67 2.52 6.07
CA PRO A 248 2.45 1.12 6.41
C PRO A 248 2.64 0.15 5.25
N LYS A 249 2.46 0.59 3.99
CA LYS A 249 2.68 -0.26 2.82
C LYS A 249 4.17 -0.48 2.53
N VAL A 250 4.98 0.58 2.48
CA VAL A 250 6.44 0.45 2.32
C VAL A 250 7.03 -0.31 3.51
N GLY A 251 6.53 -0.09 4.73
CA GLY A 251 6.92 -0.88 5.91
C GLY A 251 6.53 -2.35 5.81
N ALA A 252 5.34 -2.67 5.32
CA ALA A 252 4.94 -4.05 5.05
C ALA A 252 5.75 -4.71 3.91
N PHE A 253 6.19 -3.94 2.91
CA PHE A 253 7.14 -4.43 1.90
C PHE A 253 8.56 -4.61 2.46
N ALA A 254 9.03 -3.75 3.39
CA ALA A 254 10.27 -3.98 4.13
C ALA A 254 10.21 -5.30 4.93
N LEU A 255 9.06 -5.57 5.58
CA LEU A 255 8.81 -6.84 6.26
C LEU A 255 8.81 -8.03 5.30
N ILE A 256 8.25 -7.90 4.10
CA ILE A 256 8.33 -8.90 3.03
C ILE A 256 9.79 -9.19 2.65
N LEU A 257 10.65 -8.17 2.54
CA LEU A 257 12.05 -8.39 2.20
C LEU A 257 12.77 -9.14 3.33
N ARG A 258 12.67 -8.69 4.58
CA ARG A 258 13.31 -9.37 5.72
C ARG A 258 12.76 -10.78 5.98
N LEU A 259 11.49 -11.05 5.65
CA LEU A 259 10.85 -12.35 5.86
C LEU A 259 10.90 -13.27 4.63
N PHE A 260 10.29 -12.89 3.51
CA PHE A 260 10.13 -13.77 2.34
C PHE A 260 11.41 -13.89 1.51
N VAL A 261 12.15 -12.79 1.34
CA VAL A 261 13.39 -12.79 0.54
C VAL A 261 14.56 -13.38 1.31
N GLU A 262 14.68 -13.04 2.60
CA GLU A 262 15.78 -13.53 3.46
C GLU A 262 15.39 -14.81 4.22
N ALA A 263 14.60 -14.72 5.30
CA ALA A 263 14.34 -15.86 6.19
C ALA A 263 13.71 -17.08 5.48
N LEU A 264 12.72 -16.84 4.62
CA LEU A 264 11.99 -17.86 3.85
C LEU A 264 12.51 -17.99 2.41
N GLY A 265 13.69 -17.45 2.10
CA GLY A 265 14.37 -17.62 0.80
C GLY A 265 14.48 -19.09 0.34
N PRO A 266 14.72 -20.08 1.23
CA PRO A 266 14.72 -21.49 0.86
C PRO A 266 13.37 -22.05 0.38
N LEU A 267 12.25 -21.41 0.76
CA LEU A 267 10.87 -21.80 0.41
C LEU A 267 10.35 -21.04 -0.83
N LYS A 268 11.25 -20.43 -1.60
CA LYS A 268 10.91 -19.57 -2.75
C LYS A 268 10.11 -20.29 -3.83
N ALA A 269 10.28 -21.59 -3.99
CA ALA A 269 9.47 -22.41 -4.90
C ALA A 269 8.00 -22.50 -4.44
N ASP A 270 7.75 -22.53 -3.13
CA ASP A 270 6.43 -22.72 -2.53
C ASP A 270 5.62 -21.43 -2.46
N TRP A 271 6.26 -20.31 -2.09
CA TRP A 271 5.55 -19.02 -1.96
C TRP A 271 5.43 -18.23 -3.26
N LEU A 272 6.28 -18.46 -4.26
CA LEU A 272 6.21 -17.74 -5.55
C LEU A 272 4.85 -17.89 -6.26
N PRO A 273 4.27 -19.10 -6.42
CA PRO A 273 2.95 -19.26 -7.04
C PRO A 273 1.85 -18.47 -6.30
N VAL A 274 1.92 -18.44 -4.95
CA VAL A 274 0.95 -17.69 -4.13
C VAL A 274 1.10 -16.19 -4.35
N VAL A 275 2.34 -15.67 -4.36
CA VAL A 275 2.62 -14.25 -4.67
C VAL A 275 2.12 -13.87 -6.07
N VAL A 276 2.28 -14.74 -7.07
CA VAL A 276 1.76 -14.50 -8.43
C VAL A 276 0.24 -14.42 -8.46
N VAL A 277 -0.46 -15.35 -7.79
CA VAL A 277 -1.94 -15.32 -7.69
C VAL A 277 -2.40 -14.06 -6.95
N LEU A 278 -1.79 -13.71 -5.82
CA LEU A 278 -2.09 -12.49 -5.08
C LEU A 278 -1.86 -11.24 -5.94
N ALA A 279 -0.76 -11.17 -6.70
CA ALA A 279 -0.46 -10.05 -7.59
C ALA A 279 -1.55 -9.87 -8.66
N ILE A 280 -1.91 -10.95 -9.36
CA ILE A 280 -2.94 -10.94 -10.42
C ILE A 280 -4.29 -10.47 -9.85
N LEU A 281 -4.79 -11.13 -8.81
CA LEU A 281 -6.08 -10.78 -8.20
C LEU A 281 -6.11 -9.33 -7.68
N THR A 282 -5.00 -8.87 -7.10
CA THR A 282 -4.86 -7.52 -6.55
C THR A 282 -4.85 -6.45 -7.63
N MET A 283 -4.11 -6.65 -8.73
CA MET A 283 -4.10 -5.73 -9.88
C MET A 283 -5.46 -5.70 -10.58
N THR A 284 -6.10 -6.86 -10.78
CA THR A 284 -7.38 -6.95 -11.50
C THR A 284 -8.52 -6.32 -10.70
N LEU A 285 -8.75 -6.76 -9.47
CA LEU A 285 -9.86 -6.25 -8.65
C LEU A 285 -9.64 -4.78 -8.26
N GLY A 286 -8.42 -4.40 -7.88
CA GLY A 286 -8.09 -3.01 -7.53
C GLY A 286 -8.45 -2.04 -8.66
N ASN A 287 -8.05 -2.34 -9.90
CA ASN A 287 -8.37 -1.49 -11.04
C ASN A 287 -9.87 -1.54 -11.42
N LEU A 288 -10.49 -2.72 -11.47
CA LEU A 288 -11.91 -2.84 -11.84
C LEU A 288 -12.84 -2.11 -10.87
N VAL A 289 -12.59 -2.24 -9.56
CA VAL A 289 -13.43 -1.58 -8.55
C VAL A 289 -13.13 -0.09 -8.45
N ALA A 290 -11.89 0.37 -8.70
CA ALA A 290 -11.56 1.79 -8.74
C ALA A 290 -12.43 2.57 -9.76
N LEU A 291 -12.76 1.96 -10.92
CA LEU A 291 -13.57 2.59 -11.97
C LEU A 291 -15.01 2.93 -11.54
N THR A 292 -15.56 2.23 -10.54
CA THR A 292 -16.95 2.45 -10.07
C THR A 292 -17.04 3.42 -8.89
N GLN A 293 -15.92 3.97 -8.40
CA GLN A 293 -15.90 4.81 -7.20
C GLN A 293 -16.22 6.28 -7.51
N THR A 294 -17.26 6.82 -6.87
CA THR A 294 -17.62 8.25 -6.93
C THR A 294 -16.89 9.11 -5.90
N ASN A 295 -16.24 8.50 -4.91
CA ASN A 295 -15.45 9.17 -3.88
C ASN A 295 -13.95 9.01 -4.16
N VAL A 296 -13.22 10.12 -4.29
CA VAL A 296 -11.80 10.15 -4.68
C VAL A 296 -10.90 9.47 -3.67
N LYS A 297 -11.17 9.55 -2.36
CA LYS A 297 -10.39 8.83 -1.35
C LYS A 297 -10.59 7.31 -1.46
N ARG A 298 -11.82 6.86 -1.72
CA ARG A 298 -12.15 5.45 -1.96
C ARG A 298 -11.58 4.93 -3.28
N MET A 299 -11.63 5.74 -4.34
CA MET A 299 -10.98 5.49 -5.62
C MET A 299 -9.46 5.31 -5.46
N LEU A 300 -8.80 6.23 -4.73
CA LEU A 300 -7.37 6.13 -4.42
C LEU A 300 -7.03 4.95 -3.49
N ALA A 301 -7.98 4.47 -2.67
CA ALA A 301 -7.80 3.23 -1.90
C ALA A 301 -7.75 2.00 -2.82
N TYR A 302 -8.65 1.88 -3.79
CA TYR A 302 -8.63 0.79 -4.78
C TYR A 302 -7.46 0.90 -5.77
N SER A 303 -7.07 2.10 -6.18
CA SER A 303 -5.80 2.34 -6.87
C SER A 303 -4.61 1.89 -6.01
N SER A 304 -4.56 2.25 -4.73
CA SER A 304 -3.52 1.79 -3.80
C SER A 304 -3.47 0.25 -3.69
N ILE A 305 -4.62 -0.42 -3.69
CA ILE A 305 -4.70 -1.89 -3.78
C ILE A 305 -4.06 -2.37 -5.09
N ALA A 306 -4.44 -1.83 -6.26
CA ALA A 306 -3.80 -2.19 -7.53
C ALA A 306 -2.27 -1.97 -7.53
N HIS A 307 -1.79 -0.88 -6.91
CA HIS A 307 -0.36 -0.59 -6.75
C HIS A 307 0.38 -1.59 -5.86
N THR A 308 -0.26 -2.17 -4.84
CA THR A 308 0.28 -3.34 -4.13
C THR A 308 0.52 -4.50 -5.11
N GLY A 309 -0.41 -4.74 -6.04
CA GLY A 309 -0.28 -5.76 -7.06
C GLY A 309 0.94 -5.55 -7.97
N TYR A 310 1.21 -4.32 -8.41
CA TYR A 310 2.42 -4.00 -9.18
C TYR A 310 3.71 -4.23 -8.39
N MET A 311 3.75 -3.88 -7.09
CA MET A 311 4.91 -4.17 -6.23
C MET A 311 5.11 -5.69 -6.02
N LEU A 312 4.04 -6.47 -5.91
CA LEU A 312 4.12 -7.94 -5.86
C LEU A 312 4.67 -8.56 -7.16
N VAL A 313 4.51 -7.92 -8.32
CA VAL A 313 5.17 -8.36 -9.57
C VAL A 313 6.70 -8.22 -9.48
N GLY A 314 7.21 -7.19 -8.80
CA GLY A 314 8.64 -7.05 -8.52
C GLY A 314 9.19 -8.17 -7.62
N LEU A 315 8.44 -8.51 -6.56
CA LEU A 315 8.76 -9.65 -5.70
C LEU A 315 8.73 -10.99 -6.47
N ALA A 316 7.70 -11.20 -7.30
CA ALA A 316 7.60 -12.38 -8.17
C ALA A 316 8.73 -12.45 -9.21
N ALA A 317 9.19 -11.31 -9.72
CA ALA A 317 10.33 -11.24 -10.65
C ALA A 317 11.64 -11.69 -9.98
N TYR A 318 11.92 -11.22 -8.76
CA TYR A 318 13.04 -11.71 -7.95
C TYR A 318 12.91 -13.19 -7.62
N ALA A 319 11.70 -13.62 -7.26
CA ALA A 319 11.42 -15.03 -7.01
C ALA A 319 11.61 -15.90 -8.26
N ALA A 320 11.35 -15.38 -9.46
CA ALA A 320 11.68 -16.01 -10.74
C ALA A 320 13.17 -15.92 -11.14
N GLY A 321 14.03 -15.30 -10.33
CA GLY A 321 15.49 -15.24 -10.55
C GLY A 321 16.04 -13.94 -11.14
N ARG A 322 15.24 -12.86 -11.22
CA ARG A 322 15.67 -11.55 -11.74
C ARG A 322 15.91 -10.56 -10.60
N ILE A 323 17.17 -10.25 -10.30
CA ILE A 323 17.58 -9.36 -9.19
C ILE A 323 16.95 -7.96 -9.34
N GLU A 324 16.79 -7.50 -10.59
CA GLU A 324 16.14 -6.25 -10.95
C GLU A 324 14.67 -6.16 -10.47
N GLY A 325 14.05 -7.29 -10.10
CA GLY A 325 12.74 -7.32 -9.46
C GLY A 325 12.71 -6.63 -8.09
N LEU A 326 13.80 -6.73 -7.30
CA LEU A 326 13.91 -6.02 -6.02
C LEU A 326 14.24 -4.54 -6.23
N GLU A 327 15.15 -4.22 -7.16
CA GLU A 327 15.45 -2.82 -7.52
C GLU A 327 14.19 -2.09 -7.98
N GLY A 328 13.41 -2.73 -8.85
CA GLY A 328 12.13 -2.24 -9.33
C GLY A 328 11.12 -2.05 -8.20
N LEU A 329 10.98 -3.03 -7.30
CA LEU A 329 10.09 -2.94 -6.13
C LEU A 329 10.46 -1.76 -5.21
N LEU A 330 11.73 -1.60 -4.87
CA LEU A 330 12.21 -0.53 -3.99
C LEU A 330 12.03 0.86 -4.62
N TYR A 331 12.42 1.02 -5.89
CA TYR A 331 12.18 2.25 -6.63
C TYR A 331 10.68 2.56 -6.77
N TYR A 332 9.86 1.54 -7.06
CA TYR A 332 8.40 1.69 -7.17
C TYR A 332 7.79 2.13 -5.84
N GLY A 333 8.18 1.54 -4.71
CA GLY A 333 7.68 1.91 -3.39
C GLY A 333 7.99 3.38 -3.04
N ALA A 334 9.23 3.82 -3.27
CA ALA A 334 9.63 5.21 -3.05
C ALA A 334 8.90 6.19 -4.00
N ALA A 335 8.83 5.86 -5.30
CA ALA A 335 8.17 6.69 -6.29
C ALA A 335 6.65 6.79 -6.02
N TYR A 336 5.98 5.66 -5.79
CA TYR A 336 4.58 5.59 -5.39
C TYR A 336 4.27 6.44 -4.15
N SER A 337 5.18 6.43 -3.17
CA SER A 337 5.04 7.24 -1.96
C SER A 337 4.92 8.73 -2.26
N VAL A 338 5.79 9.27 -3.13
CA VAL A 338 5.75 10.68 -3.56
C VAL A 338 4.47 10.99 -4.35
N MET A 339 4.09 10.11 -5.28
CA MET A 339 2.90 10.32 -6.13
C MET A 339 1.62 10.36 -5.31
N ASN A 340 1.44 9.38 -4.41
CA ASN A 340 0.20 9.23 -3.68
C ASN A 340 0.07 10.27 -2.55
N LEU A 341 1.18 10.58 -1.83
CA LEU A 341 1.19 11.71 -0.89
C LEU A 341 0.92 13.03 -1.60
N GLY A 342 1.46 13.23 -2.81
CA GLY A 342 1.17 14.41 -3.62
C GLY A 342 -0.32 14.56 -3.95
N ALA A 343 -0.97 13.48 -4.38
CA ALA A 343 -2.42 13.47 -4.62
C ALA A 343 -3.20 13.77 -3.32
N PHE A 344 -2.87 13.12 -2.20
CA PHE A 344 -3.52 13.38 -0.91
C PHE A 344 -3.25 14.79 -0.36
N ALA A 345 -2.09 15.40 -0.63
CA ALA A 345 -1.79 16.78 -0.29
C ALA A 345 -2.72 17.76 -1.03
N VAL A 346 -3.01 17.52 -2.32
CA VAL A 346 -3.99 18.32 -3.06
C VAL A 346 -5.39 18.15 -2.49
N ILE A 347 -5.81 16.92 -2.16
CA ILE A 347 -7.14 16.68 -1.55
C ILE A 347 -7.23 17.40 -0.19
N ALA A 348 -6.19 17.32 0.65
CA ALA A 348 -6.14 17.99 1.95
C ALA A 348 -6.20 19.52 1.82
N ALA A 349 -5.45 20.09 0.87
CA ALA A 349 -5.43 21.53 0.60
C ALA A 349 -6.80 22.07 0.14
N LEU A 350 -7.51 21.34 -0.74
CA LEU A 350 -8.88 21.68 -1.12
C LEU A 350 -9.83 21.64 0.08
N GLN A 351 -9.64 20.65 0.95
CA GLN A 351 -10.45 20.42 2.15
C GLN A 351 -10.13 21.34 3.34
N LYS A 352 -9.26 22.34 3.16
CA LYS A 352 -9.14 23.50 4.04
C LYS A 352 -10.42 24.35 4.07
N ARG A 353 -11.17 24.37 2.97
CA ARG A 353 -12.43 25.13 2.84
C ARG A 353 -13.61 24.31 3.38
N ALA A 354 -14.49 24.95 4.15
CA ALA A 354 -15.71 24.33 4.65
C ALA A 354 -16.62 23.84 3.50
N GLY A 355 -17.29 22.72 3.70
CA GLY A 355 -18.21 22.12 2.71
C GLY A 355 -17.53 21.36 1.56
N VAL A 356 -16.20 21.41 1.42
CA VAL A 356 -15.47 20.64 0.40
C VAL A 356 -15.42 19.17 0.81
N THR A 357 -16.06 18.29 0.02
CA THR A 357 -16.10 16.85 0.26
C THR A 357 -14.96 16.12 -0.45
N SER A 358 -15.00 14.79 -0.50
CA SER A 358 -14.08 13.97 -1.30
C SER A 358 -14.73 13.40 -2.56
N ASN A 359 -15.86 13.95 -3.00
CA ASN A 359 -16.61 13.42 -4.14
C ASN A 359 -15.95 13.86 -5.46
N LEU A 360 -16.05 13.03 -6.50
CA LEU A 360 -15.42 13.28 -7.81
C LEU A 360 -15.88 14.61 -8.44
N GLU A 361 -17.15 14.96 -8.26
CA GLU A 361 -17.75 16.24 -8.68
C GLU A 361 -17.01 17.47 -8.14
N THR A 362 -16.46 17.39 -6.93
CA THR A 362 -15.68 18.48 -6.31
C THR A 362 -14.47 18.89 -7.18
N PHE A 363 -13.93 17.94 -7.96
CA PHE A 363 -12.76 18.13 -8.84
C PHE A 363 -13.15 18.60 -10.25
N ALA A 364 -14.44 18.67 -10.60
CA ALA A 364 -14.89 19.12 -11.92
C ALA A 364 -14.41 20.54 -12.22
N GLY A 365 -13.68 20.74 -13.32
CA GLY A 365 -13.11 22.03 -13.67
C GLY A 365 -12.08 22.58 -12.68
N LEU A 366 -11.47 21.76 -11.82
CA LEU A 366 -10.49 22.19 -10.80
C LEU A 366 -9.36 23.04 -11.40
N ILE A 367 -8.77 22.62 -12.53
CA ILE A 367 -7.66 23.33 -13.19
C ILE A 367 -8.04 24.75 -13.67
N ARG A 368 -9.32 25.08 -13.82
CA ARG A 368 -9.79 26.44 -14.14
C ARG A 368 -10.00 27.31 -12.89
N ARG A 369 -10.29 26.68 -11.75
CA ARG A 369 -10.59 27.35 -10.46
C ARG A 369 -9.33 27.54 -9.61
N GLU A 370 -8.49 26.51 -9.55
CA GLU A 370 -7.25 26.44 -8.77
C GLU A 370 -6.15 25.83 -9.67
N PRO A 371 -5.56 26.60 -10.60
CA PRO A 371 -4.70 26.05 -11.66
C PRO A 371 -3.48 25.28 -11.12
N ILE A 372 -2.90 25.73 -10.01
CA ILE A 372 -1.76 25.06 -9.36
C ILE A 372 -2.20 23.69 -8.79
N LEU A 373 -3.28 23.64 -8.00
CA LEU A 373 -3.78 22.41 -7.41
C LEU A 373 -4.29 21.42 -8.47
N GLY A 374 -4.96 21.93 -9.51
CA GLY A 374 -5.40 21.13 -10.66
C GLY A 374 -4.22 20.55 -11.43
N GLY A 375 -3.20 21.36 -11.74
CA GLY A 375 -1.98 20.90 -12.42
C GLY A 375 -1.22 19.86 -11.62
N LEU A 376 -1.04 20.07 -10.31
CA LEU A 376 -0.42 19.10 -9.41
C LEU A 376 -1.20 17.79 -9.35
N MET A 377 -2.53 17.85 -9.18
CA MET A 377 -3.39 16.65 -9.21
C MET A 377 -3.23 15.87 -10.52
N THR A 378 -3.23 16.57 -11.66
CA THR A 378 -2.98 15.95 -12.96
C THR A 378 -1.61 15.28 -13.02
N ILE A 379 -0.53 15.94 -12.58
CA ILE A 379 0.82 15.34 -12.55
C ILE A 379 0.85 14.08 -11.69
N PHE A 380 0.28 14.11 -10.49
CA PHE A 380 0.28 12.95 -9.59
C PHE A 380 -0.56 11.78 -10.15
N LEU A 381 -1.75 12.03 -10.70
CA LEU A 381 -2.60 11.00 -11.31
C LEU A 381 -2.00 10.41 -12.60
N LEU A 382 -1.39 11.24 -13.47
CA LEU A 382 -0.66 10.75 -14.64
C LEU A 382 0.57 9.92 -14.25
N SER A 383 1.24 10.28 -13.14
CA SER A 383 2.36 9.51 -12.62
C SER A 383 1.93 8.18 -12.01
N LEU A 384 0.82 8.13 -11.26
CA LEU A 384 0.21 6.87 -10.80
C LEU A 384 -0.20 5.98 -11.99
N THR A 385 -0.67 6.58 -13.09
CA THR A 385 -0.99 5.86 -14.34
C THR A 385 0.26 5.35 -15.07
N GLY A 386 1.45 5.86 -14.75
CA GLY A 386 2.72 5.47 -15.38
C GLY A 386 2.98 6.12 -16.74
N ILE A 387 2.55 7.36 -16.95
CA ILE A 387 2.70 8.07 -18.24
C ILE A 387 4.08 8.76 -18.34
N PRO A 388 4.84 8.60 -19.45
CA PRO A 388 6.12 9.32 -19.64
C PRO A 388 5.93 10.85 -19.65
N PRO A 389 6.90 11.64 -19.12
CA PRO A 389 8.20 11.24 -18.55
C PRO A 389 8.17 11.13 -17.01
N LEU A 390 7.02 10.81 -16.41
CA LEU A 390 6.84 10.87 -14.96
C LEU A 390 7.48 9.67 -14.24
N ALA A 391 7.77 9.82 -12.94
CA ALA A 391 8.52 8.84 -12.17
C ALA A 391 7.89 7.44 -12.17
N GLY A 392 6.56 7.34 -12.29
CA GLY A 392 5.83 6.07 -12.34
C GLY A 392 6.01 5.31 -13.65
N PHE A 393 6.25 5.99 -14.77
CA PHE A 393 6.62 5.33 -16.02
C PHE A 393 7.95 4.58 -15.87
N PHE A 394 8.96 5.25 -15.33
CA PHE A 394 10.26 4.64 -15.05
C PHE A 394 10.18 3.51 -14.01
N ALA A 395 9.18 3.54 -13.13
CA ALA A 395 8.94 2.47 -12.15
C ALA A 395 8.32 1.21 -12.77
N VAL A 396 7.47 1.37 -13.80
CA VAL A 396 6.85 0.26 -14.53
C VAL A 396 7.79 -0.32 -15.59
N GLY A 397 8.69 0.48 -16.17
CA GLY A 397 9.74 -0.08 -17.01
C GLY A 397 10.70 0.91 -17.64
N ARG A 398 12.00 0.58 -17.55
CA ARG A 398 12.98 0.90 -18.58
C ARG A 398 13.71 -0.39 -18.94
N PRO A 399 13.58 -0.91 -20.18
CA PRO A 399 14.48 -1.94 -20.67
C PRO A 399 15.87 -1.30 -20.75
N ARG A 400 16.71 -1.52 -19.74
CA ARG A 400 18.16 -1.40 -19.93
C ARG A 400 18.51 -2.53 -20.89
N GLY A 401 18.97 -2.18 -22.09
CA GLY A 401 19.39 -3.20 -23.06
C GLY A 401 20.47 -4.07 -22.42
N HIS A 402 20.29 -5.39 -22.48
CA HIS A 402 21.35 -6.31 -22.06
C HIS A 402 22.54 -6.11 -23.00
N ASP A 403 23.59 -5.44 -22.49
CA ASP A 403 24.92 -5.57 -23.06
C ASP A 403 25.37 -7.01 -22.85
N ASN A 404 25.18 -7.82 -23.90
CA ASN A 404 25.49 -9.24 -23.91
C ASN A 404 27.02 -9.43 -23.70
N PRO A 405 27.47 -10.04 -22.58
CA PRO A 405 28.91 -10.22 -22.30
C PRO A 405 29.64 -11.09 -23.33
N HIS A 406 28.90 -11.82 -24.17
CA HIS A 406 29.44 -12.75 -25.16
C HIS A 406 29.58 -12.17 -26.57
N ARG A 407 29.56 -10.84 -26.73
CA ARG A 407 29.88 -10.22 -28.02
C ARG A 407 31.41 -10.07 -28.14
N PRO A 408 32.12 -10.89 -28.95
CA PRO A 408 33.56 -10.69 -29.16
C PRO A 408 33.79 -9.30 -29.78
N PRO A 409 34.89 -8.62 -29.43
CA PRO A 409 35.16 -7.26 -29.89
C PRO A 409 35.25 -7.23 -31.42
N GLY A 410 34.35 -6.46 -32.03
CA GLY A 410 34.31 -6.31 -33.48
C GLY A 410 35.58 -5.64 -34.00
N HIS A 411 36.27 -6.30 -34.94
CA HIS A 411 37.38 -5.68 -35.65
C HIS A 411 36.91 -4.46 -36.45
N HIS A 412 37.54 -3.31 -36.19
CA HIS A 412 37.49 -2.19 -37.12
C HIS A 412 38.21 -2.56 -38.43
N PRO A 413 37.69 -2.17 -39.61
CA PRO A 413 38.33 -2.48 -40.88
C PRO A 413 39.52 -1.54 -41.11
N GLY A 414 40.74 -2.08 -40.99
CA GLY A 414 41.98 -1.37 -41.27
C GLY A 414 42.94 -2.22 -42.11
N ALA A 415 43.29 -1.72 -43.29
CA ALA A 415 44.39 -2.13 -44.19
C ALA A 415 44.54 -3.63 -44.56
N ALA A 416 44.40 -3.91 -45.86
CA ALA A 416 45.00 -5.10 -46.49
C ALA A 416 46.54 -4.93 -46.60
N PRO A 417 47.30 -6.03 -46.67
CA PRO A 417 47.57 -6.63 -47.98
C PRO A 417 47.23 -8.13 -48.03
N GLY A 418 47.01 -8.66 -49.24
CA GLY A 418 46.33 -9.95 -49.43
C GLY A 418 47.23 -11.15 -49.72
N ASP A 419 46.60 -12.32 -49.78
CA ASP A 419 47.02 -13.42 -50.65
C ASP A 419 45.80 -14.22 -51.18
N ARG A 420 46.05 -15.21 -52.04
CA ARG A 420 45.13 -15.77 -53.04
C ARG A 420 44.13 -16.84 -52.53
N GLY A 421 43.10 -17.06 -53.33
CA GLY A 421 42.25 -18.27 -53.32
C GLY A 421 41.05 -18.20 -52.36
N GLU A 422 39.87 -18.76 -52.64
CA GLU A 422 39.44 -19.57 -53.79
C GLU A 422 37.98 -19.26 -54.19
N ARG A 423 37.49 -19.96 -55.21
CA ARG A 423 36.24 -19.69 -55.93
C ARG A 423 35.03 -20.47 -55.40
N ARG A 424 33.87 -19.77 -55.43
CA ARG A 424 32.49 -20.21 -55.82
C ARG A 424 31.56 -20.83 -54.75
N PRO A 425 30.23 -20.86 -54.99
CA PRO A 425 29.39 -19.87 -55.69
C PRO A 425 28.11 -19.48 -54.89
N ARG A 426 27.47 -18.35 -55.25
CA ARG A 426 26.09 -18.04 -54.81
C ARG A 426 25.07 -18.72 -55.72
N TYR A 427 24.01 -19.31 -55.16
CA TYR A 427 22.80 -19.66 -55.91
C TYR A 427 21.71 -18.60 -55.76
N ARG A 428 21.02 -18.31 -56.87
CA ARG A 428 19.87 -17.39 -56.96
C ARG A 428 18.89 -17.97 -57.97
N VAL A 429 17.66 -18.26 -57.54
CA VAL A 429 16.53 -18.71 -58.38
C VAL A 429 15.31 -17.99 -57.82
N THR A 430 14.88 -16.85 -58.38
CA THR A 430 13.91 -16.65 -59.48
C THR A 430 12.47 -17.09 -59.18
N ARG A 431 11.51 -16.43 -59.83
CA ARG A 431 10.14 -16.16 -59.37
C ARG A 431 9.10 -16.58 -60.43
N GLY A 432 7.97 -17.13 -60.00
CA GLY A 432 6.81 -17.46 -60.85
C GLY A 432 6.25 -18.86 -60.54
N ALA A 433 4.98 -19.19 -60.78
CA ALA A 433 3.80 -18.38 -61.12
C ALA A 433 2.51 -19.10 -60.68
N ARG A 434 1.33 -18.55 -61.00
CA ARG A 434 -0.02 -19.00 -60.57
C ARG A 434 -0.35 -20.46 -60.90
N GLY A 435 -1.22 -21.08 -60.07
CA GLY A 435 -2.02 -22.26 -60.42
C GLY A 435 -3.10 -22.53 -59.36
N SER A 436 -4.36 -22.61 -59.77
CA SER A 436 -5.55 -22.92 -58.94
C SER A 436 -6.15 -24.27 -59.32
N LEU A 437 -6.79 -24.98 -58.38
CA LEU A 437 -7.85 -26.04 -58.48
C LEU A 437 -7.96 -26.66 -57.06
N GLU A 438 -9.07 -26.58 -56.31
CA GLU A 438 -10.37 -27.32 -56.39
C GLU A 438 -10.37 -28.76 -55.81
N GLY A 439 -11.44 -29.10 -55.06
CA GLY A 439 -11.69 -30.37 -54.35
C GLY A 439 -11.72 -30.21 -52.82
N ARG A 440 -12.84 -30.04 -52.07
CA ARG A 440 -14.23 -30.56 -52.10
C ARG A 440 -14.37 -31.96 -51.43
N ILE A 441 -15.51 -32.14 -50.71
CA ILE A 441 -16.07 -33.36 -50.05
C ILE A 441 -15.42 -33.66 -48.66
N HIS A 442 -16.14 -33.85 -47.53
CA HIS A 442 -17.57 -33.65 -47.16
C HIS A 442 -17.71 -33.44 -45.62
N ALA A 443 -18.88 -33.01 -45.14
CA ALA A 443 -19.41 -33.27 -43.79
C ALA A 443 -20.90 -33.66 -43.87
N PRO A 444 -21.42 -34.49 -42.95
CA PRO A 444 -22.83 -34.44 -42.52
C PRO A 444 -22.99 -34.64 -40.99
N ASP A 445 -24.10 -34.33 -40.30
CA ASP A 445 -25.26 -33.49 -40.61
C ASP A 445 -25.97 -33.10 -39.28
N GLY A 446 -26.91 -32.14 -39.33
CA GLY A 446 -27.80 -31.77 -38.20
C GLY A 446 -28.93 -32.79 -37.92
N PRO A 447 -30.02 -32.45 -37.20
CA PRO A 447 -30.85 -31.24 -37.43
C PRO A 447 -31.18 -30.40 -36.14
N ALA A 448 -31.33 -29.07 -36.20
CA ALA A 448 -32.57 -28.27 -36.46
C ALA A 448 -33.59 -28.26 -35.28
N ALA A 449 -34.39 -27.20 -35.00
CA ALA A 449 -34.74 -26.01 -35.80
C ALA A 449 -35.28 -24.82 -34.94
N ALA A 450 -35.35 -23.61 -35.56
CA ALA A 450 -36.43 -22.59 -35.44
C ALA A 450 -36.75 -21.91 -34.06
N THR A 451 -37.26 -20.66 -33.95
CA THR A 451 -37.39 -19.46 -34.83
C THR A 451 -37.72 -18.20 -33.97
N ARG A 452 -37.64 -16.99 -34.57
CA ARG A 452 -38.31 -15.70 -34.17
C ARG A 452 -37.85 -14.94 -32.90
N GLY A 453 -37.11 -13.84 -33.13
CA GLY A 453 -37.68 -12.47 -33.18
C GLY A 453 -37.90 -11.65 -31.89
N GLY A 454 -37.50 -10.37 -31.92
CA GLY A 454 -38.21 -9.28 -31.19
C GLY A 454 -37.46 -8.53 -30.08
N GLN A 455 -36.99 -7.31 -30.43
CA GLN A 455 -37.02 -6.06 -29.64
C GLN A 455 -36.48 -5.95 -28.17
N ALA A 456 -35.54 -5.00 -28.04
CA ALA A 456 -35.51 -3.88 -27.08
C ALA A 456 -35.37 -4.11 -25.54
N VAL A 457 -34.20 -3.69 -25.05
CA VAL A 457 -33.95 -2.79 -23.89
C VAL A 457 -34.95 -2.81 -22.72
N GLY A 458 -34.48 -3.32 -21.57
CA GLY A 458 -35.06 -3.11 -20.23
C GLY A 458 -33.95 -3.19 -19.17
N GLY A 459 -34.01 -2.36 -18.13
CA GLY A 459 -32.95 -2.24 -17.11
C GLY A 459 -32.91 -3.41 -16.12
N PHE A 460 -31.74 -3.62 -15.50
CA PHE A 460 -31.55 -4.58 -14.41
C PHE A 460 -31.62 -3.88 -13.04
N ASP A 461 -32.65 -4.19 -12.26
CA ASP A 461 -32.67 -4.01 -10.80
C ASP A 461 -32.04 -5.24 -10.11
N GLU A 462 -31.28 -5.02 -9.05
CA GLU A 462 -30.72 -6.11 -8.22
C GLU A 462 -31.76 -6.72 -7.27
N PRO A 463 -31.92 -8.05 -7.20
CA PRO A 463 -32.84 -8.68 -6.25
C PRO A 463 -32.24 -8.81 -4.85
N ARG A 464 -32.87 -8.19 -3.85
CA ARG A 464 -32.58 -8.46 -2.43
C ARG A 464 -33.08 -9.85 -2.02
N THR A 465 -32.17 -10.77 -1.76
CA THR A 465 -32.50 -12.09 -1.18
C THR A 465 -32.97 -11.96 0.27
N ARG A 466 -34.25 -12.26 0.54
CA ARG A 466 -34.73 -12.57 1.90
C ARG A 466 -34.49 -14.05 2.20
N ILE A 467 -33.92 -14.34 3.37
CA ILE A 467 -33.82 -15.71 3.90
C ILE A 467 -35.18 -16.08 4.53
N PRO A 468 -35.85 -17.17 4.12
CA PRO A 468 -37.06 -17.64 4.79
C PRO A 468 -36.72 -18.36 6.10
N GLY A 469 -37.48 -18.11 7.19
CA GLY A 469 -37.41 -18.93 8.41
C GLY A 469 -37.24 -18.20 9.76
N LEU A 470 -37.32 -16.87 9.81
CA LEU A 470 -37.31 -16.11 11.07
C LEU A 470 -38.62 -15.33 11.25
N GLU A 471 -39.47 -15.81 12.15
CA GLU A 471 -40.60 -15.03 12.68
C GLU A 471 -40.08 -13.94 13.64
N PRO A 472 -40.64 -12.71 13.61
CA PRO A 472 -40.27 -11.67 14.56
C PRO A 472 -40.84 -11.99 15.97
N ALA A 473 -40.02 -11.75 17.00
CA ALA A 473 -40.41 -11.97 18.39
C ALA A 473 -41.62 -11.09 18.81
N PRO A 474 -42.51 -11.60 19.70
CA PRO A 474 -43.71 -10.88 20.13
C PRO A 474 -43.40 -9.60 20.91
N ASP A 475 -44.28 -8.61 20.78
CA ASP A 475 -44.02 -7.22 21.20
C ASP A 475 -43.82 -7.02 22.72
N SER A 476 -44.21 -8.00 23.56
CA SER A 476 -44.00 -7.95 25.02
C SER A 476 -42.53 -7.90 25.45
N VAL A 477 -41.57 -8.17 24.54
CA VAL A 477 -40.13 -8.05 24.79
C VAL A 477 -39.57 -6.67 24.40
N ARG A 478 -40.29 -5.89 23.58
CA ARG A 478 -39.79 -4.60 23.05
C ARG A 478 -39.86 -3.45 24.04
N ASP A 479 -40.91 -3.38 24.84
CA ASP A 479 -41.13 -2.27 25.78
C ASP A 479 -40.16 -2.27 26.97
N GLY A 480 -39.49 -3.39 27.27
CA GLY A 480 -38.50 -3.49 28.36
C GLY A 480 -37.12 -2.89 28.05
N LEU A 481 -36.82 -2.55 26.79
CA LEU A 481 -35.48 -2.11 26.34
C LEU A 481 -35.41 -0.67 25.81
N GLY A 482 -36.52 0.07 25.83
CA GLY A 482 -36.54 1.51 25.46
C GLY A 482 -36.25 1.82 23.98
N LEU A 483 -36.10 0.80 23.11
CA LEU A 483 -35.76 0.95 21.70
C LEU A 483 -37.01 1.18 20.83
N ARG A 484 -37.59 2.39 20.91
CA ARG A 484 -38.52 2.85 19.88
C ARG A 484 -37.73 3.28 18.63
N VAL A 485 -37.82 2.47 17.58
CA VAL A 485 -37.46 2.90 16.22
C VAL A 485 -38.56 3.85 15.73
N GLU A 486 -38.37 5.16 15.94
CA GLU A 486 -39.22 6.16 15.26
C GLU A 486 -38.98 6.08 13.74
N ASP A 487 -40.07 6.02 12.98
CA ASP A 487 -40.00 5.96 11.53
C ASP A 487 -39.36 7.24 10.97
N SER A 488 -38.22 7.07 10.30
CA SER A 488 -37.25 8.13 9.96
C SER A 488 -37.86 9.40 9.34
N ARG A 489 -38.92 9.25 8.54
CA ARG A 489 -39.62 10.35 7.86
C ARG A 489 -40.43 11.25 8.80
N LEU A 490 -40.99 10.70 9.88
CA LEU A 490 -41.77 11.47 10.87
C LEU A 490 -40.86 12.25 11.83
N GLY A 491 -39.71 11.67 12.19
CA GLY A 491 -38.69 12.36 12.99
C GLY A 491 -38.13 13.58 12.28
N GLU A 492 -37.84 13.46 10.98
CA GLU A 492 -37.30 14.56 10.16
C GLU A 492 -38.30 15.71 9.98
N GLN A 493 -39.58 15.41 9.68
CA GLN A 493 -40.63 16.44 9.60
C GLN A 493 -40.85 17.17 10.93
N ARG A 494 -40.84 16.46 12.06
CA ARG A 494 -40.94 17.07 13.40
C ARG A 494 -39.71 17.90 13.80
N ARG A 495 -38.55 17.63 13.18
CA ARG A 495 -37.32 18.42 13.39
C ARG A 495 -37.35 19.70 12.57
N LEU A 496 -37.81 19.63 11.32
CA LEU A 496 -37.98 20.80 10.45
C LEU A 496 -39.05 21.78 10.99
N ALA A 497 -40.19 21.27 11.47
CA ALA A 497 -41.23 22.10 12.09
C ALA A 497 -40.72 22.87 13.33
N ARG A 498 -39.89 22.23 14.17
CA ARG A 498 -39.28 22.88 15.35
C ARG A 498 -38.23 23.94 15.00
N VAL A 499 -37.57 23.81 13.85
CA VAL A 499 -36.61 24.84 13.39
C VAL A 499 -37.36 26.09 12.91
N SER A 500 -38.44 25.95 12.14
CA SER A 500 -39.20 27.13 11.68
C SER A 500 -39.91 27.86 12.83
N GLU A 501 -40.33 27.15 13.88
CA GLU A 501 -40.94 27.77 15.08
C GLU A 501 -39.91 28.61 15.87
N ILE A 502 -38.65 28.17 15.95
CA ILE A 502 -37.57 28.93 16.59
C ILE A 502 -37.17 30.17 15.78
N GLU A 503 -37.13 30.07 14.44
CA GLU A 503 -36.86 31.22 13.57
C GLU A 503 -37.97 32.28 13.67
N HIS A 504 -39.23 31.87 13.76
CA HIS A 504 -40.37 32.78 13.89
C HIS A 504 -40.43 33.49 15.25
N LEU A 505 -39.94 32.85 16.33
CA LEU A 505 -39.81 33.47 17.65
C LEU A 505 -38.59 34.41 17.76
N GLY A 506 -37.57 34.21 16.93
CA GLY A 506 -36.38 35.07 16.87
C GLY A 506 -36.63 36.47 16.29
N GLN A 507 -37.66 36.65 15.46
CA GLN A 507 -37.93 37.94 14.79
C GLN A 507 -38.74 38.96 15.61
N HIS A 508 -39.30 38.56 16.77
CA HIS A 508 -40.05 39.47 17.66
C HIS A 508 -39.25 39.96 18.88
N ARG A 509 -37.91 39.81 18.88
CA ARG A 509 -37.01 40.47 19.85
C ARG A 509 -35.79 41.11 19.17
N ARG A 510 -36.03 42.20 18.45
CA ARG A 510 -35.07 43.28 18.18
C ARG A 510 -35.79 44.62 18.26
#